data_AF-A0AAD4WI87-F1
#
_entry.id   AF-A0AAD4WI87-F1
#
_cell.length_a   1.000
_cell.length_b   1.000
_cell.length_c   1.000
_cell.angle_alpha   90.00
_cell.angle_beta   90.00
_cell.angle_gamma   90.00
#
_symmetry.space_group_name_H-M   'P 1'
#
loop_
_entity.id
_entity.type
_entity.pdbx_description
1 polymer ?
#
loop_
_entity_poly.entity_id
_entity_poly.type
_entity_poly.pdbx_seq_one_letter_code
_entity_poly.pdbx_strand_id
1 'polypeptide(L)'
;MLHNEMHYSDVFVICGYKWQILIYPKGDNVVDYLSLYLEVADASTLTFGWTRYAKFSLTVVNQLDSKKSITMDSVNEKKFKANISSWGCTSFILLSKLCDHDEGYLVNDSCVVEVKVSVRNGIKILEDQETGKLIDFRGLGRVEKTLVPFLEEVCSSYPSLLECHKKRSRMFIQCAFTALGRLLRFLKTTKAKDMTHDACKRLQLLWEELETFKFDLAWLEPPVQLVLVTKKRSGRVDRLREYVEMWENEMKRRRDYVAAAEVDLEAAKRDLAKAEEEFKIDMETELGYPLP
;
A
#
# COMPACT_ATOMS: atom_id res chain seq x y z
N MET A 1 -19.11 19.70 -18.36
CA MET A 1 -17.85 19.68 -19.14
C MET A 1 -16.72 19.12 -18.28
N LEU A 2 -16.22 17.93 -18.58
CA LEU A 2 -15.11 17.32 -17.86
C LEU A 2 -13.80 18.08 -18.18
N HIS A 3 -13.17 18.67 -17.15
CA HIS A 3 -11.92 19.41 -17.29
C HIS A 3 -10.75 18.42 -17.50
N ASN A 4 -9.62 18.88 -18.04
CA ASN A 4 -8.44 18.03 -18.30
C ASN A 4 -7.64 17.70 -17.02
N GLU A 5 -8.20 18.03 -15.86
CA GLU A 5 -7.61 17.84 -14.55
C GLU A 5 -8.04 16.48 -13.98
N MET A 6 -7.13 15.82 -13.28
CA MET A 6 -7.47 14.61 -12.54
C MET A 6 -8.33 14.96 -11.32
N HIS A 7 -9.27 14.09 -10.99
CA HIS A 7 -10.17 14.27 -9.86
C HIS A 7 -10.02 13.14 -8.84
N TYR A 8 -10.26 13.48 -7.58
CA TYR A 8 -10.29 12.54 -6.47
C TYR A 8 -11.70 12.44 -5.91
N SER A 9 -12.12 11.24 -5.52
CA SER A 9 -13.29 11.09 -4.65
C SER A 9 -12.99 11.57 -3.23
N ASP A 10 -14.02 11.65 -2.41
CA ASP A 10 -13.85 11.67 -0.96
C ASP A 10 -13.06 10.44 -0.48
N VAL A 11 -12.36 10.62 0.63
CA VAL A 11 -11.58 9.55 1.27
C VAL A 11 -12.51 8.64 2.07
N PHE A 12 -12.39 7.32 1.85
CA PHE A 12 -13.12 6.29 2.59
C PHE A 12 -12.16 5.32 3.28
N VAL A 13 -12.60 4.69 4.36
CA VAL A 13 -11.76 3.82 5.19
C VAL A 13 -12.21 2.37 5.12
N ILE A 14 -11.31 1.46 4.72
CA ILE A 14 -11.54 0.02 4.68
C ILE A 14 -10.39 -0.68 5.38
N CYS A 15 -10.70 -1.53 6.36
CA CYS A 15 -9.73 -2.25 7.19
C CYS A 15 -8.68 -1.33 7.87
N GLY A 16 -9.07 -0.10 8.21
CA GLY A 16 -8.20 0.90 8.83
C GLY A 16 -7.23 1.61 7.86
N TYR A 17 -7.39 1.44 6.55
CA TYR A 17 -6.61 2.15 5.53
C TYR A 17 -7.49 3.14 4.79
N LYS A 18 -6.92 4.31 4.47
CA LYS A 18 -7.58 5.38 3.73
C LYS A 18 -7.42 5.15 2.23
N TRP A 19 -8.55 5.10 1.54
CA TRP A 19 -8.65 4.86 0.10
C TRP A 19 -9.40 6.03 -0.55
N GLN A 20 -9.12 6.25 -1.83
CA GLN A 20 -9.84 7.18 -2.68
C GLN A 20 -9.85 6.67 -4.12
N ILE A 21 -10.80 7.15 -4.92
CA ILE A 21 -10.83 6.92 -6.36
C ILE A 21 -10.08 8.08 -7.02
N LEU A 22 -9.18 7.76 -7.93
CA LEU A 22 -8.50 8.71 -8.80
C LEU A 22 -9.04 8.55 -10.22
N ILE A 23 -9.52 9.64 -10.80
CA ILE A 23 -10.20 9.69 -12.09
C ILE A 23 -9.42 10.61 -13.04
N TYR A 24 -9.15 10.12 -14.24
CA TYR A 24 -8.70 10.97 -15.36
C TYR A 24 -9.81 11.01 -16.41
N PRO A 25 -10.62 12.08 -16.44
CA PRO A 25 -11.79 12.16 -17.32
C PRO A 25 -11.49 12.13 -18.82
N LYS A 26 -10.25 12.46 -19.20
CA LYS A 26 -9.77 12.50 -20.59
C LYS A 26 -8.57 11.58 -20.84
N GLY A 27 -8.34 10.67 -19.90
CA GLY A 27 -7.34 9.63 -20.01
C GLY A 27 -6.03 9.95 -19.32
N ASP A 28 -5.27 8.89 -19.05
CA ASP A 28 -3.93 8.88 -18.48
C ASP A 28 -2.97 8.25 -19.49
N ASN A 29 -2.27 9.09 -20.25
CA ASN A 29 -1.38 8.70 -21.38
C ASN A 29 -2.08 7.94 -22.53
N VAL A 30 -3.40 7.74 -22.46
CA VAL A 30 -4.24 7.19 -23.52
C VAL A 30 -5.40 8.14 -23.76
N VAL A 31 -5.52 8.67 -24.98
CA VAL A 31 -6.59 9.63 -25.34
C VAL A 31 -7.94 8.95 -25.51
N ASP A 32 -9.03 9.69 -25.32
CA ASP A 32 -10.42 9.28 -25.57
C ASP A 32 -10.99 8.17 -24.68
N TYR A 33 -10.33 7.86 -23.56
CA TYR A 33 -10.86 6.97 -22.52
C TYR A 33 -10.99 7.70 -21.18
N LEU A 34 -11.98 7.30 -20.40
CA LEU A 34 -11.98 7.51 -18.95
C LEU A 34 -10.98 6.53 -18.32
N SER A 35 -10.06 7.04 -17.50
CA SER A 35 -9.20 6.18 -16.66
C SER A 35 -9.64 6.23 -15.21
N LEU A 36 -9.65 5.07 -14.56
CA LEU A 36 -10.09 4.91 -13.17
C LEU A 36 -9.07 4.10 -12.37
N TYR A 37 -8.76 4.59 -11.18
CA TYR A 37 -7.82 3.97 -10.25
C TYR A 37 -8.37 3.95 -8.83
N LEU A 38 -8.04 2.89 -8.10
CA LEU A 38 -8.10 2.89 -6.64
C LEU A 38 -6.74 3.34 -6.11
N GLU A 39 -6.72 4.32 -5.21
CA GLU A 39 -5.51 4.85 -4.61
C GLU A 39 -5.56 4.83 -3.08
N VAL A 40 -4.40 4.69 -2.44
CA VAL A 40 -4.19 4.94 -1.02
C VAL A 40 -4.07 6.45 -0.76
N ALA A 41 -5.06 7.04 -0.12
CA ALA A 41 -5.22 8.51 -0.07
C ALA A 41 -4.09 9.24 0.67
N ASP A 42 -3.51 8.60 1.69
CA ASP A 42 -2.45 9.19 2.50
C ASP A 42 -1.06 8.66 2.15
N ALA A 43 -0.89 8.11 0.93
CA ALA A 43 0.34 7.48 0.47
C ALA A 43 1.61 8.31 0.66
N SER A 44 1.52 9.63 0.48
CA SER A 44 2.63 10.58 0.67
C SER A 44 3.11 10.68 2.13
N THR A 45 2.24 10.36 3.08
CA THR A 45 2.55 10.36 4.53
C THR A 45 2.99 8.99 5.03
N LEU A 46 2.80 7.94 4.22
CA LEU A 46 3.15 6.58 4.59
C LEU A 46 4.67 6.41 4.63
N THR A 47 5.12 5.69 5.65
CA THR A 47 6.53 5.36 5.77
C THR A 47 6.96 4.46 4.60
N PHE A 48 8.11 4.78 4.00
CA PHE A 48 8.75 3.90 3.04
C PHE A 48 8.89 2.46 3.58
N GLY A 49 8.59 1.47 2.73
CA GLY A 49 8.45 0.05 3.10
C GLY A 49 7.03 -0.37 3.49
N TRP A 50 6.08 0.57 3.61
CA TRP A 50 4.67 0.22 3.77
C TRP A 50 4.16 -0.55 2.56
N THR A 51 3.49 -1.67 2.80
CA THR A 51 2.85 -2.46 1.75
C THR A 51 1.51 -2.99 2.19
N ARG A 52 0.51 -2.95 1.31
CA ARG A 52 -0.77 -3.61 1.52
C ARG A 52 -1.19 -4.37 0.28
N TYR A 53 -1.88 -5.46 0.54
CA TYR A 53 -2.34 -6.38 -0.47
C TYR A 53 -3.86 -6.25 -0.51
N ALA A 54 -4.43 -5.87 -1.64
CA ALA A 54 -5.87 -5.76 -1.79
C ALA A 54 -6.33 -6.25 -3.17
N LYS A 55 -7.48 -6.91 -3.19
CA LYS A 55 -8.28 -7.10 -4.39
C LYS A 55 -9.33 -6.01 -4.44
N PHE A 56 -9.67 -5.55 -5.62
CA PHE A 56 -10.72 -4.56 -5.78
C PHE A 56 -11.44 -4.74 -7.11
N SER A 57 -12.64 -4.16 -7.19
CA SER A 57 -13.34 -3.95 -8.45
C SER A 57 -13.70 -2.47 -8.57
N LEU A 58 -13.61 -1.94 -9.79
CA LEU A 58 -14.08 -0.62 -10.16
C LEU A 58 -15.22 -0.81 -11.16
N THR A 59 -16.33 -0.10 -10.99
CA THR A 59 -17.51 -0.23 -11.83
C THR A 59 -18.00 1.14 -12.26
N VAL A 60 -18.15 1.37 -13.57
CA VAL A 60 -18.94 2.49 -14.09
C VAL A 60 -20.37 2.00 -14.22
N VAL A 61 -21.27 2.58 -13.42
CA VAL A 61 -22.65 2.15 -13.33
C VAL A 61 -23.43 2.68 -14.52
N ASN A 62 -24.14 1.78 -15.19
CA ASN A 62 -25.16 2.18 -16.14
C ASN A 62 -26.44 2.49 -15.35
N GLN A 63 -26.85 3.75 -15.40
CA GLN A 63 -27.93 4.31 -14.58
C GLN A 63 -29.33 4.00 -15.16
N LEU A 64 -29.41 3.49 -16.39
CA LEU A 64 -30.66 3.09 -17.04
C LEU A 64 -30.88 1.57 -16.99
N ASP A 65 -29.80 0.78 -17.08
CA ASP A 65 -29.83 -0.68 -17.02
C ASP A 65 -28.62 -1.21 -16.26
N SER A 66 -28.82 -1.61 -15.00
CA SER A 66 -27.75 -2.08 -14.13
C SER A 66 -26.97 -3.27 -14.69
N LYS A 67 -27.55 -4.08 -15.58
CA LYS A 67 -26.90 -5.23 -16.22
C LYS A 67 -25.84 -4.81 -17.25
N LYS A 68 -25.88 -3.57 -17.73
CA LYS A 68 -24.90 -3.00 -18.67
C LYS A 68 -23.74 -2.31 -17.97
N SER A 69 -23.71 -2.26 -16.64
CA SER A 69 -22.60 -1.65 -15.90
C SER A 69 -21.27 -2.32 -16.24
N ILE A 70 -20.23 -1.52 -16.47
CA ILE A 70 -18.92 -2.02 -16.87
C ILE A 70 -18.05 -2.14 -15.62
N THR A 71 -17.60 -3.35 -15.33
CA THR A 71 -16.78 -3.65 -14.14
C THR A 71 -15.40 -4.13 -14.56
N MET A 72 -14.37 -3.57 -13.94
CA MET A 72 -13.00 -4.08 -13.97
C MET A 72 -12.69 -4.72 -12.61
N ASP A 73 -12.44 -6.02 -12.62
CA ASP A 73 -11.90 -6.72 -11.46
C ASP A 73 -10.37 -6.72 -11.48
N SER A 74 -9.76 -6.53 -10.32
CA SER A 74 -8.33 -6.80 -10.17
C SER A 74 -8.09 -8.30 -10.38
N VAL A 75 -7.47 -8.67 -11.52
CA VAL A 75 -7.18 -10.08 -11.88
C VAL A 75 -6.47 -10.82 -10.75
N ASN A 76 -5.49 -10.16 -10.13
CA ASN A 76 -4.75 -10.63 -8.98
C ASN A 76 -4.79 -9.58 -7.88
N GLU A 77 -4.52 -10.03 -6.66
CA GLU A 77 -4.29 -9.13 -5.53
C GLU A 77 -3.14 -8.16 -5.85
N LYS A 78 -3.42 -6.86 -5.66
CA LYS A 78 -2.47 -5.80 -5.95
C LYS A 78 -1.71 -5.43 -4.68
N LYS A 79 -0.40 -5.26 -4.84
CA LYS A 79 0.51 -4.80 -3.79
C LYS A 79 0.62 -3.28 -3.87
N PHE A 80 -0.15 -2.59 -3.05
CA PHE A 80 -0.05 -1.16 -2.81
C PHE A 80 1.22 -0.85 -2.01
N LYS A 81 1.94 0.18 -2.41
CA LYS A 81 3.15 0.68 -1.75
C LYS A 81 3.05 2.20 -1.63
N ALA A 82 3.85 2.81 -0.76
CA ALA A 82 3.92 4.28 -0.69
C ALA A 82 4.30 4.93 -2.05
N ASN A 83 5.10 4.25 -2.87
CA ASN A 83 5.53 4.73 -4.20
C ASN A 83 4.75 4.11 -5.38
N ILE A 84 3.85 3.17 -5.12
CA ILE A 84 2.94 2.57 -6.10
C ILE A 84 1.60 2.48 -5.38
N SER A 85 1.02 3.66 -5.16
CA SER A 85 -0.17 3.88 -4.32
C SER A 85 -1.47 3.63 -5.07
N SER A 86 -1.44 3.58 -6.39
CA SER A 86 -2.61 3.45 -7.24
C SER A 86 -2.53 2.23 -8.16
N TRP A 87 -3.69 1.60 -8.37
CA TRP A 87 -3.88 0.51 -9.34
C TRP A 87 -5.25 0.69 -10.01
N GLY A 88 -5.33 0.43 -11.32
CA GLY A 88 -6.53 0.70 -12.08
C GLY A 88 -6.42 0.35 -13.56
N CYS A 89 -7.20 1.04 -14.38
CA CYS A 89 -7.24 0.88 -15.83
C CYS A 89 -7.13 2.24 -16.53
N THR A 90 -6.14 2.38 -17.39
CA THR A 90 -5.93 3.55 -18.27
C THR A 90 -7.05 3.69 -19.31
N SER A 91 -7.62 2.58 -19.75
CA SER A 91 -8.62 2.52 -20.83
C SER A 91 -9.90 1.85 -20.35
N PHE A 92 -10.59 2.46 -19.37
CA PHE A 92 -11.74 1.85 -18.70
C PHE A 92 -13.00 1.85 -19.59
N ILE A 93 -13.39 3.02 -20.10
CA ILE A 93 -14.53 3.18 -21.02
C ILE A 93 -14.22 4.30 -22.02
N LEU A 94 -14.56 4.10 -23.30
CA LEU A 94 -14.47 5.13 -24.33
C LEU A 94 -15.33 6.34 -23.97
N LEU A 95 -14.82 7.55 -24.14
CA LEU A 95 -15.58 8.77 -23.85
C LEU A 95 -16.78 8.93 -24.80
N SER A 96 -16.66 8.49 -26.05
CA SER A 96 -17.79 8.47 -26.98
C SER A 96 -18.95 7.63 -26.45
N LYS A 97 -18.66 6.47 -25.85
CA LYS A 97 -19.65 5.59 -25.22
C LYS A 97 -20.16 6.13 -23.87
N LEU A 98 -19.28 6.72 -23.06
CA LEU A 98 -19.64 7.29 -21.76
C LEU A 98 -20.59 8.48 -21.91
N CYS A 99 -20.31 9.36 -22.89
CA CYS A 99 -21.05 10.60 -23.11
C CYS A 99 -22.29 10.44 -24.00
N ASP A 100 -22.49 9.28 -24.61
CA ASP A 100 -23.71 8.98 -25.36
C ASP A 100 -24.89 8.83 -24.37
N HIS A 101 -25.89 9.70 -24.52
CA HIS A 101 -27.07 9.71 -23.65
C HIS A 101 -27.89 8.43 -23.78
N ASP A 102 -27.87 7.75 -24.93
CA ASP A 102 -28.61 6.52 -25.16
C ASP A 102 -27.92 5.30 -24.51
N GLU A 103 -26.63 5.41 -24.22
CA GLU A 103 -25.85 4.35 -23.57
C GLU A 103 -26.11 4.28 -22.06
N GLY A 104 -26.54 5.37 -21.41
CA GLY A 104 -27.04 5.36 -20.02
C GLY A 104 -25.99 5.42 -18.91
N TYR A 105 -24.72 5.68 -19.22
CA TYR A 105 -23.66 5.85 -18.21
C TYR A 105 -23.60 7.27 -17.64
N LEU A 106 -23.97 8.27 -18.45
CA LEU A 106 -24.05 9.68 -18.06
C LEU A 106 -25.51 10.14 -18.05
N VAL A 107 -26.04 10.43 -16.87
CA VAL A 107 -27.41 10.91 -16.66
C VAL A 107 -27.35 12.21 -15.88
N ASN A 108 -27.98 13.28 -16.39
CA ASN A 108 -27.94 14.62 -15.79
C ASN A 108 -26.49 15.09 -15.52
N ASP A 109 -25.61 14.96 -16.52
CA ASP A 109 -24.18 15.27 -16.42
C ASP A 109 -23.43 14.58 -15.28
N SER A 110 -24.00 13.51 -14.72
CA SER A 110 -23.47 12.76 -13.59
C SER A 110 -23.14 11.33 -14.01
N CYS A 111 -21.93 10.88 -13.67
CA CYS A 111 -21.46 9.52 -13.84
C CYS A 111 -21.24 8.91 -12.45
N VAL A 112 -21.74 7.69 -12.23
CA VAL A 112 -21.59 6.98 -10.95
C VAL A 112 -20.51 5.92 -11.07
N VAL A 113 -19.50 6.01 -10.20
CA VAL A 113 -18.43 5.02 -10.07
C VAL A 113 -18.58 4.30 -8.75
N GLU A 114 -18.69 2.98 -8.81
CA GLU A 114 -18.69 2.11 -7.63
C GLU A 114 -17.33 1.44 -7.46
N VAL A 115 -16.95 1.22 -6.22
CA VAL A 115 -15.71 0.53 -5.85
C VAL A 115 -16.00 -0.52 -4.79
N LYS A 116 -15.43 -1.72 -4.98
CA LYS A 116 -15.38 -2.77 -3.95
C LYS A 116 -13.94 -3.05 -3.63
N VAL A 117 -13.57 -3.06 -2.36
CA VAL A 117 -12.19 -3.33 -1.93
C VAL A 117 -12.19 -4.43 -0.88
N SER A 118 -11.33 -5.41 -1.08
CA SER A 118 -11.04 -6.49 -0.14
C SER A 118 -9.56 -6.47 0.17
N VAL A 119 -9.22 -6.01 1.38
CA VAL A 119 -7.84 -5.91 1.83
C VAL A 119 -7.44 -7.23 2.48
N ARG A 120 -6.35 -7.84 2.02
CA ARG A 120 -5.73 -8.95 2.74
C ARG A 120 -5.26 -8.41 4.07
N ASN A 121 -5.88 -8.90 5.14
CA ASN A 121 -5.33 -8.75 6.47
C ASN A 121 -3.97 -9.46 6.50
N GLY A 122 -2.90 -8.68 6.29
CA GLY A 122 -1.52 -9.11 6.53
C GLY A 122 -1.28 -9.44 8.00
N ILE A 123 -2.25 -9.13 8.88
CA ILE A 123 -2.34 -9.74 10.18
C ILE A 123 -2.93 -11.12 9.96
N LYS A 124 -2.07 -12.08 9.62
CA LYS A 124 -2.11 -13.31 10.40
C LYS A 124 -1.91 -12.85 11.85
N ILE A 125 -3.00 -12.50 12.55
CA ILE A 125 -3.15 -13.13 13.86
C ILE A 125 -3.15 -14.55 13.35
N LEU A 126 -1.98 -15.21 13.42
CA LEU A 126 -1.91 -16.61 13.08
C LEU A 126 -3.18 -17.13 13.72
N GLU A 127 -4.07 -17.75 12.93
CA GLU A 127 -4.82 -18.86 13.49
C GLU A 127 -3.79 -19.52 14.37
N ASP A 128 -3.94 -19.34 15.69
CA ASP A 128 -3.02 -19.96 16.61
C ASP A 128 -3.03 -21.37 16.08
N GLN A 129 -1.86 -21.85 15.63
CA GLN A 129 -1.73 -23.27 15.59
C GLN A 129 -1.81 -23.64 17.08
N GLU A 130 -3.05 -23.76 17.57
CA GLU A 130 -3.46 -24.44 18.79
C GLU A 130 -3.17 -25.93 18.59
N THR A 131 -2.01 -26.26 18.02
CA THR A 131 -1.43 -27.59 17.96
C THR A 131 -0.72 -27.89 19.28
N GLY A 132 -0.46 -26.85 20.10
CA GLY A 132 0.11 -26.97 21.43
C GLY A 132 -0.89 -27.49 22.46
N LYS A 133 -0.53 -28.56 23.18
CA LYS A 133 -1.27 -29.08 24.33
C LYS A 133 -1.57 -27.96 25.33
N LEU A 134 -2.84 -27.66 25.57
CA LEU A 134 -3.28 -26.77 26.63
C LEU A 134 -3.17 -27.46 28.00
N ILE A 135 -2.50 -26.84 28.96
CA ILE A 135 -2.38 -27.33 30.32
C ILE A 135 -3.00 -26.35 31.31
N ASP A 136 -3.50 -26.87 32.43
CA ASP A 136 -4.00 -26.04 33.52
C ASP A 136 -2.81 -25.34 34.21
N PHE A 137 -2.82 -24.01 34.21
CA PHE A 137 -1.80 -23.20 34.84
C PHE A 137 -2.28 -22.76 36.21
N ARG A 138 -1.78 -23.41 37.27
CA ARG A 138 -2.04 -23.07 38.69
C ARG A 138 -3.53 -22.92 39.05
N GLY A 139 -4.43 -23.66 38.39
CA GLY A 139 -5.88 -23.55 38.60
C GLY A 139 -6.53 -22.29 38.02
N LEU A 140 -5.77 -21.45 37.31
CA LEU A 140 -6.19 -20.14 36.80
C LEU A 140 -6.83 -20.21 35.41
N GLY A 141 -6.56 -21.27 34.64
CA GLY A 141 -7.06 -21.42 33.28
C GLY A 141 -6.19 -22.34 32.43
N ARG A 142 -6.68 -22.69 31.24
CA ARG A 142 -5.94 -23.54 30.28
C ARG A 142 -5.11 -22.66 29.36
N VAL A 143 -3.79 -22.76 29.44
CA VAL A 143 -2.85 -22.01 28.58
C VAL A 143 -1.97 -22.96 27.77
N GLU A 144 -1.44 -22.47 26.66
CA GLU A 144 -0.55 -23.25 25.80
C GLU A 144 0.72 -23.66 26.56
N LYS A 145 1.10 -24.95 26.52
CA LYS A 145 2.25 -25.49 27.26
C LYS A 145 3.56 -24.72 26.98
N THR A 146 3.73 -24.18 25.78
CA THR A 146 4.93 -23.43 25.40
C THR A 146 5.06 -22.08 26.12
N LEU A 147 3.95 -21.55 26.65
CA LEU A 147 3.91 -20.28 27.38
C LEU A 147 4.25 -20.44 28.86
N VAL A 148 4.02 -21.64 29.42
CA VAL A 148 4.12 -21.92 30.85
C VAL A 148 5.49 -21.59 31.44
N PRO A 149 6.63 -21.91 30.80
CA PRO A 149 7.94 -21.55 31.35
C PRO A 149 8.11 -20.04 31.54
N PHE A 150 7.63 -19.23 30.58
CA PHE A 150 7.71 -17.77 30.66
C PHE A 150 6.76 -17.20 31.72
N LEU A 151 5.56 -17.77 31.84
CA LEU A 151 4.60 -17.37 32.86
C LEU A 151 5.09 -17.72 34.27
N GLU A 152 5.69 -18.90 34.46
CA GLU A 152 6.28 -19.32 35.73
C GLU A 152 7.43 -18.39 36.16
N GLU A 153 8.33 -18.05 35.23
CA GLU A 153 9.45 -17.12 35.48
C GLU A 153 8.95 -15.76 35.99
N VAL A 154 7.95 -15.20 35.31
CA VAL A 154 7.42 -13.87 35.63
C VAL A 154 6.51 -13.89 36.86
N CYS A 155 5.67 -14.90 37.04
CA CYS A 155 4.81 -15.00 38.24
C CYS A 155 5.61 -15.25 39.52
N SER A 156 6.78 -15.89 39.41
CA SER A 156 7.72 -16.05 40.54
C SER A 156 8.39 -14.72 40.90
N SER A 157 8.69 -13.91 39.89
CA SER A 157 9.35 -12.61 40.07
C SER A 157 8.37 -11.48 40.48
N TYR A 158 7.11 -11.58 40.04
CA TYR A 158 6.05 -10.59 40.26
C TYR A 158 4.76 -11.27 40.73
N PRO A 159 4.66 -11.64 42.02
CA PRO A 159 3.49 -12.34 42.56
C PRO A 159 2.17 -11.55 42.44
N SER A 160 2.23 -10.21 42.35
CA SER A 160 1.07 -9.33 42.19
C SER A 160 0.22 -9.66 40.95
N LEU A 161 0.84 -10.23 39.90
CA LEU A 161 0.14 -10.67 38.69
C LEU A 161 -0.90 -11.75 38.97
N LEU A 162 -0.68 -12.59 39.98
CA LEU A 162 -1.63 -13.62 40.39
C LEU A 162 -2.78 -13.04 41.23
N GLU A 163 -2.55 -11.90 41.89
CA GLU A 163 -3.52 -11.31 42.81
C GLU A 163 -4.59 -10.48 42.10
N CYS A 164 -4.22 -9.78 41.01
CA CYS A 164 -5.12 -8.94 40.21
C CYS A 164 -6.34 -9.69 39.64
N HIS A 165 -6.28 -11.02 39.57
CA HIS A 165 -7.24 -11.85 38.85
C HIS A 165 -8.05 -12.80 39.73
N LYS A 166 -7.79 -12.88 41.05
CA LYS A 166 -8.48 -13.79 41.99
C LYS A 166 -10.01 -13.63 42.03
N LYS A 167 -10.55 -12.48 41.63
CA LYS A 167 -11.99 -12.15 41.62
C LYS A 167 -12.64 -12.19 40.24
N ARG A 168 -11.93 -12.67 39.20
CA ARG A 168 -12.41 -12.65 37.80
C ARG A 168 -12.87 -14.04 37.35
N SER A 169 -13.64 -14.08 36.26
CA SER A 169 -14.11 -15.35 35.69
C SER A 169 -12.94 -16.16 35.13
N ARG A 170 -13.03 -17.49 35.20
CA ARG A 170 -11.98 -18.39 34.68
C ARG A 170 -11.62 -18.11 33.22
N MET A 171 -12.61 -17.77 32.39
CA MET A 171 -12.40 -17.40 30.98
C MET A 171 -11.58 -16.11 30.85
N PHE A 172 -11.87 -15.10 31.67
CA PHE A 172 -11.12 -13.85 31.66
C PHE A 172 -9.66 -14.06 32.07
N ILE A 173 -9.44 -14.86 33.12
CA ILE A 173 -8.09 -15.18 33.61
C ILE A 173 -7.30 -15.94 32.53
N GLN A 174 -7.95 -16.91 31.87
CA GLN A 174 -7.34 -17.64 30.76
C GLN A 174 -6.89 -16.70 29.63
N CYS A 175 -7.76 -15.79 29.17
CA CYS A 175 -7.41 -14.81 28.12
C CYS A 175 -6.25 -13.90 28.56
N ALA A 176 -6.27 -13.41 29.80
CA ALA A 176 -5.25 -12.52 30.33
C ALA A 176 -3.86 -13.19 30.35
N PHE A 177 -3.76 -14.40 30.90
CA PHE A 177 -2.48 -15.13 30.95
C PHE A 177 -2.03 -15.64 29.59
N THR A 178 -2.96 -15.86 28.66
CA THR A 178 -2.63 -16.19 27.26
C THR A 178 -2.01 -15.00 26.54
N ALA A 179 -2.63 -13.81 26.65
CA ALA A 179 -2.08 -12.57 26.10
C ALA A 179 -0.70 -12.26 26.68
N LEU A 180 -0.55 -12.35 28.01
CA LEU A 180 0.73 -12.14 28.70
C LEU A 180 1.80 -13.13 28.20
N GLY A 181 1.45 -14.42 28.15
CA GLY A 181 2.36 -15.46 27.69
C GLY A 181 2.83 -15.22 26.25
N ARG A 182 1.92 -14.83 25.34
CA ARG A 182 2.26 -14.53 23.94
C ARG A 182 3.25 -13.37 23.83
N LEU A 183 3.04 -12.29 24.60
CA LEU A 183 3.95 -11.15 24.63
C LEU A 183 5.34 -11.56 25.16
N LEU A 184 5.39 -12.27 26.29
CA LEU A 184 6.64 -12.72 26.91
C LEU A 184 7.43 -13.65 25.98
N ARG A 185 6.75 -14.63 25.37
CA ARG A 185 7.35 -15.52 24.38
C ARG A 185 7.97 -14.70 23.25
N PHE A 186 7.23 -13.74 22.71
CA PHE A 186 7.72 -12.91 21.61
C PHE A 186 8.96 -12.09 21.99
N LEU A 187 8.97 -11.48 23.18
CA LEU A 187 10.11 -10.72 23.68
C LEU A 187 11.35 -11.60 23.92
N LYS A 188 11.16 -12.85 24.37
CA LYS A 188 12.25 -13.79 24.64
C LYS A 188 12.81 -14.45 23.38
N THR A 189 11.96 -14.73 22.38
CA THR A 189 12.38 -15.46 21.18
C THR A 189 12.85 -14.57 20.05
N THR A 190 12.39 -13.31 20.00
CA THR A 190 12.70 -12.43 18.87
C THR A 190 13.90 -11.55 19.16
N LYS A 191 14.97 -11.72 18.38
CA LYS A 191 16.20 -10.94 18.54
C LYS A 191 16.01 -9.53 17.97
N ALA A 192 16.72 -8.55 18.52
CA ALA A 192 16.66 -7.15 18.05
C ALA A 192 17.02 -6.98 16.56
N LYS A 193 17.88 -7.85 16.02
CA LYS A 193 18.21 -7.88 14.58
C LYS A 193 17.05 -8.36 13.70
N ASP A 194 16.20 -9.25 14.24
CA ASP A 194 15.07 -9.88 13.54
C ASP A 194 13.76 -9.06 13.72
N MET A 195 13.82 -7.94 14.45
CA MET A 195 12.73 -6.96 14.55
C MET A 195 12.53 -6.23 13.23
N THR A 196 11.73 -6.80 12.34
CA THR A 196 11.20 -6.15 11.13
C THR A 196 10.05 -5.18 11.49
N HIS A 197 9.57 -4.41 10.52
CA HIS A 197 8.39 -3.55 10.71
C HIS A 197 7.15 -4.36 11.16
N ASP A 198 6.92 -5.53 10.54
CA ASP A 198 5.80 -6.40 10.90
C ASP A 198 5.96 -6.99 12.31
N ALA A 199 7.19 -7.34 12.71
CA ALA A 199 7.48 -7.79 14.07
C ALA A 199 7.21 -6.66 15.10
N CYS A 200 7.56 -5.41 14.79
CA CYS A 200 7.26 -4.27 15.66
C CYS A 200 5.74 -4.03 15.77
N LYS A 201 5.01 -4.14 14.66
CA LYS A 201 3.54 -4.04 14.66
C LYS A 201 2.91 -5.17 15.47
N ARG A 202 3.45 -6.39 15.38
CA ARG A 202 3.03 -7.54 16.20
C ARG A 202 3.28 -7.30 17.67
N LEU A 203 4.44 -6.75 18.04
CA LEU A 203 4.74 -6.36 19.41
C LEU A 203 3.71 -5.37 19.95
N GLN A 204 3.41 -4.34 19.16
CA GLN A 204 2.45 -3.31 19.52
C GLN A 204 1.05 -3.89 19.74
N LEU A 205 0.57 -4.76 18.83
CA LEU A 205 -0.75 -5.40 18.99
C LEU A 205 -0.81 -6.32 20.22
N LEU A 206 0.24 -7.10 20.49
CA LEU A 206 0.31 -7.94 21.69
C LEU A 206 0.31 -7.10 22.97
N TRP A 207 0.94 -5.92 22.93
CA TRP A 207 0.94 -4.97 24.04
C TRP A 207 -0.45 -4.36 24.26
N GLU A 208 -1.09 -3.85 23.21
CA GLU A 208 -2.45 -3.30 23.25
C GLU A 208 -3.48 -4.34 23.72
N GLU A 209 -3.37 -5.60 23.26
CA GLU A 209 -4.19 -6.72 23.74
C GLU A 209 -3.98 -6.94 25.25
N LEU A 210 -2.73 -6.92 25.72
CA LEU A 210 -2.40 -7.14 27.13
C LEU A 210 -2.92 -6.01 28.04
N GLU A 211 -2.86 -4.76 27.59
CA GLU A 211 -3.35 -3.59 28.32
C GLU A 211 -4.85 -3.69 28.66
N THR A 212 -5.64 -4.37 27.83
CA THR A 212 -7.08 -4.59 28.09
C THR A 212 -7.35 -5.37 29.39
N PHE A 213 -6.39 -6.18 29.83
CA PHE A 213 -6.51 -7.02 31.02
C PHE A 213 -6.08 -6.32 32.32
N LYS A 214 -5.56 -5.08 32.23
CA LYS A 214 -5.19 -4.22 33.38
C LYS A 214 -4.22 -4.89 34.36
N PHE A 215 -3.22 -5.58 33.83
CA PHE A 215 -2.08 -6.03 34.63
C PHE A 215 -1.28 -4.84 35.17
N ASP A 216 -0.63 -5.00 36.32
CA ASP A 216 0.44 -4.11 36.75
C ASP A 216 1.74 -4.45 35.99
N LEU A 217 2.03 -3.68 34.94
CA LEU A 217 3.11 -3.93 33.98
C LEU A 217 4.19 -2.86 33.98
N ALA A 218 4.32 -2.10 35.07
CA ALA A 218 5.32 -1.03 35.18
C ALA A 218 6.76 -1.53 34.91
N TRP A 219 7.03 -2.81 35.18
CA TRP A 219 8.30 -3.47 34.92
C TRP A 219 8.53 -3.87 33.45
N LEU A 220 7.45 -4.08 32.68
CA LEU A 220 7.49 -4.55 31.29
C LEU A 220 7.37 -3.41 30.28
N GLU A 221 6.81 -2.28 30.69
CA GLU A 221 6.62 -1.10 29.83
C GLU A 221 7.95 -0.50 29.31
N PRO A 222 8.98 -0.23 30.15
CA PRO A 222 10.24 0.35 29.67
C PRO A 222 10.95 -0.47 28.57
N PRO A 223 11.13 -1.81 28.69
CA PRO A 223 11.79 -2.58 27.65
C PRO A 223 10.96 -2.66 26.35
N VAL A 224 9.62 -2.71 26.43
CA VAL A 224 8.75 -2.72 25.24
C VAL A 224 8.86 -1.37 24.49
N GLN A 225 8.78 -0.26 25.22
CA GLN A 225 8.90 1.08 24.63
C GLN A 225 10.30 1.32 24.03
N LEU A 226 11.37 0.83 24.67
CA LEU A 226 12.72 0.94 24.15
C LEU A 226 12.88 0.26 22.78
N VAL A 227 12.32 -0.94 22.61
CA VAL A 227 12.33 -1.68 21.34
C VAL A 227 11.56 -0.91 20.26
N LEU A 228 10.39 -0.36 20.60
CA LEU A 228 9.57 0.41 19.66
C LEU A 228 10.25 1.73 19.22
N VAL A 229 10.92 2.43 20.14
CA VAL A 229 11.61 3.71 19.86
C VAL A 229 12.90 3.50 19.05
N THR A 230 13.73 2.53 19.43
CA THR A 230 15.00 2.24 18.72
C THR A 230 14.75 1.80 17.27
N LYS A 231 13.69 1.03 17.01
CA LYS A 231 13.32 0.62 15.65
C LYS A 231 12.70 1.73 14.82
N LYS A 232 11.98 2.69 15.41
CA LYS A 232 11.56 3.92 14.70
C LYS A 232 12.78 4.67 14.12
N ARG A 233 13.90 4.71 14.84
CA ARG A 233 15.17 5.33 14.41
C ARG A 233 15.90 4.51 13.35
N SER A 234 16.10 3.20 13.56
CA SER A 234 16.71 2.29 12.57
C SER A 234 15.94 2.31 11.25
N GLY A 235 14.61 2.17 11.31
CA GLY A 235 13.77 2.22 10.13
C GLY A 235 13.85 3.56 9.38
N ARG A 236 14.10 4.68 10.06
CA ARG A 236 14.31 5.97 9.37
C ARG A 236 15.61 5.97 8.56
N VAL A 237 16.67 5.36 9.09
CA VAL A 237 17.98 5.26 8.42
C VAL A 237 17.90 4.33 7.22
N ASP A 238 17.28 3.16 7.37
CA ASP A 238 17.10 2.19 6.27
C ASP A 238 16.23 2.79 5.14
N ARG A 239 15.14 3.49 5.50
CA ARG A 239 14.28 4.21 4.53
C ARG A 239 15.03 5.29 3.75
N LEU A 240 15.87 6.08 4.42
CA LEU A 240 16.65 7.13 3.75
C LEU A 240 17.70 6.54 2.82
N ARG A 241 18.32 5.43 3.20
CA ARG A 241 19.29 4.71 2.36
C ARG A 241 18.65 4.21 1.06
N GLU A 242 17.50 3.55 1.14
CA GLU A 242 16.80 3.05 -0.05
C GLU A 242 16.23 4.17 -0.93
N TYR A 243 15.79 5.29 -0.33
CA TYR A 243 15.36 6.47 -1.08
C TYR A 243 16.53 7.10 -1.86
N VAL A 244 17.70 7.23 -1.24
CA VAL A 244 18.92 7.71 -1.91
C VAL A 244 19.29 6.78 -3.07
N GLU A 245 19.34 5.47 -2.84
CA GLU A 245 19.68 4.49 -3.87
C GLU A 245 18.68 4.51 -5.06
N MET A 246 17.38 4.64 -4.79
CA MET A 246 16.36 4.78 -5.83
C MET A 246 16.59 6.02 -6.69
N TRP A 247 16.78 7.18 -6.05
CA TRP A 247 16.98 8.45 -6.77
C TRP A 247 18.31 8.50 -7.50
N GLU A 248 19.36 7.85 -6.99
CA GLU A 248 20.62 7.67 -7.71
C GLU A 248 20.41 6.87 -9.00
N ASN A 249 19.61 5.80 -8.94
CA ASN A 249 19.28 4.99 -10.12
C ASN A 249 18.42 5.75 -11.14
N GLU A 250 17.44 6.53 -10.69
CA GLU A 250 16.61 7.37 -11.57
C GLU A 250 17.41 8.53 -12.19
N MET A 251 18.27 9.18 -11.39
CA MET A 251 19.22 10.19 -11.88
C MET A 251 20.12 9.61 -12.98
N LYS A 252 20.63 8.40 -12.80
CA LYS A 252 21.44 7.71 -13.79
C LYS A 252 20.65 7.47 -15.08
N ARG A 253 19.44 6.92 -14.98
CA ARG A 253 18.57 6.66 -16.14
C ARG A 253 18.25 7.94 -16.93
N ARG A 254 17.93 9.04 -16.24
CA ARG A 254 17.64 10.32 -16.90
C ARG A 254 18.87 10.90 -17.60
N ARG A 255 20.06 10.76 -17.02
CA ARG A 255 21.31 11.16 -17.72
C ARG A 255 21.52 10.37 -18.99
N ASP A 256 21.32 9.05 -18.94
CA ASP A 256 21.46 8.19 -20.13
C ASP A 256 20.46 8.59 -21.22
N TYR A 257 19.22 8.92 -20.83
CA TYR A 257 18.19 9.41 -21.76
C TYR A 257 18.54 10.77 -22.38
N VAL A 258 19.02 11.72 -21.57
CA VAL A 258 19.46 13.04 -22.07
C VAL A 258 20.62 12.87 -23.05
N ALA A 259 21.60 12.03 -22.74
CA ALA A 259 22.72 11.76 -23.63
C ALA A 259 22.28 11.17 -24.98
N ALA A 260 21.29 10.26 -24.98
CA ALA A 260 20.72 9.72 -26.22
C ALA A 260 20.00 10.82 -27.04
N ALA A 261 19.17 11.62 -26.38
CA ALA A 261 18.45 12.72 -27.04
C ALA A 261 19.39 13.80 -27.62
N GLU A 262 20.51 14.08 -26.94
CA GLU A 262 21.55 14.99 -27.45
C GLU A 262 22.20 14.46 -28.73
N VAL A 263 22.46 13.15 -28.81
CA VAL A 263 23.00 12.51 -30.03
C VAL A 263 21.99 12.60 -31.18
N ASP A 264 20.72 12.32 -30.93
CA ASP A 264 19.65 12.40 -31.93
C ASP A 264 19.44 13.84 -32.42
N LEU A 265 19.50 14.81 -31.51
CA LEU A 265 19.41 16.23 -31.84
C LEU A 265 20.56 16.67 -32.75
N GLU A 266 21.79 16.26 -32.44
CA GLU A 266 22.95 16.58 -33.28
C GLU A 266 22.93 15.86 -34.65
N ALA A 267 22.26 14.71 -34.75
CA ALA A 267 22.01 14.07 -36.04
C ALA A 267 20.98 14.86 -36.86
N ALA A 268 19.84 15.23 -36.25
CA ALA A 268 18.80 16.01 -36.91
C ALA A 268 19.29 17.38 -37.40
N LYS A 269 20.16 18.06 -36.63
CA LYS A 269 20.80 19.31 -37.04
C LYS A 269 21.67 19.13 -38.29
N ARG A 270 22.41 18.01 -38.40
CA ARG A 270 23.23 17.70 -39.57
C ARG A 270 22.38 17.43 -40.81
N ASP A 271 21.30 16.68 -40.66
CA ASP A 271 20.37 16.38 -41.75
C ASP A 271 19.67 17.66 -42.25
N LEU A 272 19.27 18.56 -41.34
CA LEU A 272 18.71 19.86 -41.68
C LEU A 272 19.71 20.70 -42.49
N ALA A 273 20.95 20.84 -42.01
CA ALA A 273 21.97 21.62 -42.70
C ALA A 273 22.24 21.09 -44.13
N LYS A 274 22.19 19.76 -44.30
CA LYS A 274 22.33 19.14 -45.62
C LYS A 274 21.16 19.47 -46.54
N ALA A 275 19.92 19.37 -46.04
CA ALA A 275 18.73 19.71 -46.81
C ALA A 275 18.67 21.19 -47.20
N GLU A 276 19.13 22.09 -46.32
CA GLU A 276 19.24 23.53 -46.62
C GLU A 276 20.24 23.81 -47.75
N GLU A 277 21.38 23.11 -47.77
CA GLU A 277 22.37 23.25 -48.85
C GLU A 277 21.87 22.66 -50.17
N GLU A 278 21.25 21.47 -50.15
CA GLU A 278 20.63 20.87 -51.34
C GLU A 278 19.55 21.79 -51.94
N PHE A 279 18.68 22.35 -51.09
CA PHE A 279 17.65 23.31 -51.52
C PHE A 279 18.25 24.57 -52.15
N LYS A 280 19.37 25.05 -51.62
CA LYS A 280 20.06 26.23 -52.17
C LYS A 280 20.64 25.95 -53.56
N ILE A 281 21.23 24.77 -53.78
CA ILE A 281 21.74 24.33 -55.09
C ILE A 281 20.60 24.24 -56.12
N ASP A 282 19.48 23.63 -55.74
CA ASP A 282 18.31 23.51 -56.63
C ASP A 282 17.80 24.88 -57.09
N MET A 283 17.82 25.88 -56.22
CA MET A 283 17.41 27.26 -56.53
C MET A 283 18.39 28.02 -57.44
N GLU A 284 19.68 27.65 -57.43
CA GLU A 284 20.71 28.26 -58.29
C GLU A 284 20.84 27.56 -59.65
N THR A 285 20.17 26.43 -59.86
CA THR A 285 20.26 25.66 -61.10
C THR A 285 19.35 26.25 -62.19
N GLU A 286 19.92 26.64 -63.34
CA GLU A 286 19.16 27.22 -64.44
C GLU A 286 18.17 26.22 -65.06
N LEU A 287 16.90 26.61 -65.12
CA LEU A 287 15.84 25.85 -65.81
C LEU A 287 16.02 25.95 -67.32
N GLY A 288 16.93 25.14 -67.87
CA GLY A 288 17.13 25.02 -69.31
C GLY A 288 15.87 24.51 -70.02
N TYR A 289 15.57 25.08 -71.19
CA TYR A 289 14.50 24.63 -72.08
C TYR A 289 15.09 23.76 -73.19
N PRO A 290 14.46 22.62 -73.55
CA PRO A 290 14.98 21.78 -74.62
C PRO A 290 14.79 22.49 -75.97
N LEU A 291 15.87 22.61 -76.73
CA LEU A 291 15.81 23.09 -78.13
C LEU A 291 15.47 21.92 -79.07
N PRO A 292 14.71 22.18 -80.16
CA PRO A 292 14.24 21.15 -81.10
C PRO A 292 15.34 20.42 -81.87
#